data_AF-A0A6L7IFU8-F1
#
_entry.id   AF-A0A6L7IFU8-F1
#
_cell.length_a   1.000
_cell.length_b   1.000
_cell.length_c   1.000
_cell.angle_alpha   90.00
_cell.angle_beta   90.00
_cell.angle_gamma   90.00
#
_symmetry.space_group_name_H-M   'P 1'
#
loop_
_entity.id
_entity.type
_entity.pdbx_description
1 polymer ?
#
loop_
_entity_poly.entity_id
_entity_poly.type
_entity_poly.pdbx_seq_one_letter_code
_entity_poly.pdbx_strand_id
1 'polypeptide(L)'
;MKNILIAVILLIFSGCSKNSEINEVVAEKKIIAEIDKFIEDSNAKKKVKFIIVSGFENSEKEQVDLLFTNQKPVIINENSPRVNDEIKSQKYGYFKYKDYEFLVSQKLKNIFKLQYEDFDHMKEHFTVKEHAFTKEEAMKEKWRTMYTRYNTAKDSVEFSNISELSLLDYSK
;
A
#
# COMPACT_ATOMS: atom_id res chain seq x y z
N MET A 1 -29.77 27.87 -29.91
CA MET A 1 -28.80 26.74 -29.83
C MET A 1 -27.56 27.14 -29.00
N LYS A 2 -27.72 27.44 -27.70
CA LYS A 2 -26.59 27.82 -26.80
C LYS A 2 -26.48 26.97 -25.54
N ASN A 3 -27.48 26.14 -25.24
CA ASN A 3 -27.53 25.36 -23.99
C ASN A 3 -27.08 23.91 -24.14
N ILE A 4 -26.84 23.44 -25.38
CA ILE A 4 -26.39 22.06 -25.65
C ILE A 4 -24.90 21.91 -25.31
N LEU A 5 -24.10 22.98 -25.47
CA LEU A 5 -22.65 22.94 -25.24
C LEU A 5 -22.28 22.74 -23.76
N ILE A 6 -23.12 23.23 -22.83
CA ILE A 6 -22.87 23.15 -21.38
C ILE A 6 -23.12 21.73 -20.85
N ALA A 7 -24.09 21.00 -21.41
CA ALA A 7 -24.39 19.63 -21.01
C ALA A 7 -23.28 18.64 -21.43
N VAL A 8 -22.62 18.89 -22.56
CA VAL A 8 -21.50 18.06 -23.04
C VAL A 8 -20.25 18.25 -22.18
N ILE A 9 -20.00 19.45 -21.66
CA ILE A 9 -18.84 19.72 -20.78
C ILE A 9 -19.03 19.05 -19.41
N LEU A 10 -20.26 18.95 -18.89
CA LEU A 10 -20.56 18.25 -17.63
C LEU A 10 -20.38 16.72 -17.72
N LEU A 11 -20.60 16.12 -18.90
CA LEU A 11 -20.40 14.69 -19.10
C LEU A 11 -18.92 14.30 -19.11
N ILE A 12 -18.01 15.20 -19.51
CA ILE A 12 -16.56 14.91 -19.55
C ILE A 12 -15.96 14.85 -18.14
N PHE A 13 -16.54 15.54 -17.15
CA PHE A 13 -16.14 15.41 -15.74
C PHE A 13 -16.75 14.19 -15.03
N SER A 14 -17.68 13.48 -15.66
CA SER A 14 -18.22 12.22 -15.16
C SER A 14 -17.41 11.00 -15.61
N GLY A 15 -16.19 11.22 -16.12
CA GLY A 15 -15.08 10.26 -16.02
C GLY A 15 -14.74 10.01 -14.56
N CYS A 16 -15.73 9.53 -13.82
CA CYS A 16 -15.69 9.03 -12.47
C CYS A 16 -14.67 7.91 -12.54
N SER A 17 -13.46 8.17 -12.04
CA SER A 17 -12.55 7.11 -11.68
C SER A 17 -13.38 6.13 -10.87
N LYS A 18 -13.68 4.95 -11.43
CA LYS A 18 -14.24 3.86 -10.66
C LYS A 18 -13.21 3.58 -9.58
N ASN A 19 -13.34 4.26 -8.44
CA ASN A 19 -12.65 3.85 -7.23
C ASN A 19 -13.18 2.45 -7.00
N SER A 20 -12.34 1.45 -7.24
CA SER A 20 -12.69 0.07 -7.01
C SER A 20 -13.29 -0.02 -5.62
N GLU A 21 -14.49 -0.59 -5.52
CA GLU A 21 -15.01 -0.91 -4.19
C GLU A 21 -13.97 -1.82 -3.55
N ILE A 22 -13.54 -1.52 -2.33
CA ILE A 22 -12.42 -2.26 -1.71
C ILE A 22 -12.66 -3.79 -1.67
N ASN A 23 -13.94 -4.21 -1.68
CA ASN A 23 -14.37 -5.60 -1.79
C ASN A 23 -14.00 -6.28 -3.13
N GLU A 24 -13.83 -5.51 -4.21
CA GLU A 24 -13.33 -6.01 -5.51
C GLU A 24 -11.83 -6.30 -5.45
N VAL A 25 -11.10 -5.59 -4.59
CA VAL A 25 -9.64 -5.71 -4.41
C VAL A 25 -9.29 -6.75 -3.35
N VAL A 26 -9.99 -6.75 -2.21
CA VAL A 26 -9.75 -7.66 -1.08
C VAL A 26 -11.09 -8.23 -0.64
N ALA A 27 -11.21 -9.56 -0.58
CA ALA A 27 -12.45 -10.21 -0.13
C ALA A 27 -12.58 -10.27 1.40
N GLU A 28 -11.45 -10.27 2.11
CA GLU A 28 -11.40 -10.50 3.56
C GLU A 28 -11.78 -9.24 4.36
N LYS A 29 -12.95 -9.27 5.00
CA LYS A 29 -13.50 -8.16 5.80
C LYS A 29 -12.57 -7.69 6.91
N LYS A 30 -11.79 -8.59 7.51
CA LYS A 30 -10.82 -8.23 8.56
C LYS A 30 -9.69 -7.36 8.03
N ILE A 31 -9.20 -7.64 6.82
CA ILE A 31 -8.16 -6.83 6.17
C ILE A 31 -8.72 -5.45 5.81
N ILE A 32 -9.95 -5.40 5.29
CA ILE A 32 -10.64 -4.14 5.00
C ILE A 32 -10.78 -3.30 6.27
N ALA A 33 -11.21 -3.90 7.38
CA ALA A 33 -11.34 -3.21 8.66
C ALA A 33 -9.99 -2.65 9.16
N GLU A 34 -8.89 -3.37 8.95
CA GLU A 34 -7.56 -2.86 9.30
C GLU A 34 -7.06 -1.75 8.38
N ILE A 35 -7.37 -1.82 7.09
CA ILE A 35 -7.10 -0.71 6.15
C ILE A 35 -7.88 0.53 6.58
N ASP A 36 -9.16 0.38 6.93
CA ASP A 36 -10.02 1.47 7.42
C ASP A 36 -9.45 2.11 8.68
N LYS A 37 -9.07 1.29 9.66
CA LYS A 37 -8.45 1.77 10.90
C LYS A 37 -7.12 2.47 10.66
N PHE A 38 -6.29 1.95 9.74
CA PHE A 38 -5.01 2.57 9.39
C PHE A 38 -5.20 3.93 8.70
N ILE A 39 -6.22 4.06 7.85
CA ILE A 39 -6.60 5.34 7.23
C ILE A 39 -7.04 6.35 8.30
N GLU A 40 -7.88 5.92 9.25
CA GLU A 40 -8.34 6.77 10.36
C GLU A 40 -7.16 7.29 11.19
N ASP A 41 -6.26 6.38 11.59
CA ASP A 41 -5.03 6.70 12.32
C ASP A 41 -4.13 7.67 11.53
N SER A 42 -4.07 7.50 10.20
CA SER A 42 -3.26 8.34 9.30
C SER A 42 -3.84 9.75 9.15
N ASN A 43 -5.17 9.86 9.02
CA ASN A 43 -5.89 11.14 8.95
C ASN A 43 -5.72 11.95 10.23
N ALA A 44 -5.85 11.31 11.40
CA ALA A 44 -5.66 11.97 12.69
C ALA A 44 -4.27 12.61 12.84
N LYS A 45 -3.26 12.03 12.16
CA LYS A 45 -1.87 12.51 12.21
C LYS A 45 -1.47 13.38 11.01
N LYS A 46 -2.42 13.75 10.13
CA LYS A 46 -2.19 14.53 8.89
C LYS A 46 -1.03 13.98 8.05
N LYS A 47 -0.98 12.66 7.91
CA LYS A 47 0.09 11.97 7.17
C LYS A 47 -0.18 11.94 5.66
N VAL A 48 0.77 11.38 4.90
CA VAL A 48 0.69 11.29 3.43
C VAL A 48 -0.49 10.40 3.04
N LYS A 49 -1.22 10.73 1.98
CA LYS A 49 -2.33 9.89 1.49
C LYS A 49 -1.85 8.78 0.53
N PHE A 50 -0.74 8.13 0.90
CA PHE A 50 -0.13 7.04 0.14
C PHE A 50 0.27 5.92 1.09
N ILE A 51 -0.18 4.69 0.80
CA ILE A 51 0.05 3.52 1.63
C ILE A 51 0.76 2.45 0.81
N ILE A 52 1.89 1.97 1.32
CA ILE A 52 2.56 0.78 0.79
C ILE A 52 2.08 -0.42 1.59
N VAL A 53 1.70 -1.49 0.90
CA VAL A 53 1.35 -2.78 1.49
C VAL A 53 2.39 -3.83 1.08
N SER A 54 3.15 -4.31 2.06
CA SER A 54 4.20 -5.30 1.88
C SER A 54 3.86 -6.60 2.60
N GLY A 55 4.36 -7.72 2.06
CA GLY A 55 4.14 -9.06 2.59
C GLY A 55 5.44 -9.73 3.02
N PHE A 56 5.48 -10.30 4.22
CA PHE A 56 6.55 -11.22 4.64
C PHE A 56 5.96 -12.61 4.88
N GLU A 57 6.36 -13.57 4.05
CA GLU A 57 5.95 -14.96 4.24
C GLU A 57 6.82 -15.59 5.32
N ASN A 58 6.17 -16.16 6.33
CA ASN A 58 6.77 -17.06 7.29
C ASN A 58 6.30 -18.48 6.97
N SER A 59 7.13 -19.18 6.18
CA SER A 59 6.84 -20.53 5.71
C SER A 59 6.73 -21.55 6.85
N GLU A 60 7.42 -21.35 7.97
CA GLU A 60 7.34 -22.25 9.13
C GLU A 60 6.00 -22.17 9.86
N LYS A 61 5.30 -21.02 9.75
CA LYS A 61 4.04 -20.75 10.46
C LYS A 61 2.81 -20.72 9.56
N GLU A 62 2.98 -20.94 8.25
CA GLU A 62 1.93 -20.76 7.23
C GLU A 62 1.27 -19.38 7.32
N GLN A 63 2.10 -18.35 7.52
CA GLN A 63 1.68 -17.00 7.85
C GLN A 63 2.24 -15.99 6.85
N VAL A 64 1.43 -15.02 6.44
CA VAL A 64 1.84 -13.84 5.68
C VAL A 64 1.60 -12.60 6.53
N ASP A 65 2.68 -11.93 6.90
CA ASP A 65 2.65 -10.66 7.62
C ASP A 65 2.38 -9.53 6.63
N LEU A 66 1.29 -8.80 6.83
CA LEU A 66 0.92 -7.57 6.13
C LEU A 66 1.51 -6.36 6.84
N LEU A 67 2.41 -5.67 6.18
CA LEU A 67 2.95 -4.39 6.63
C LEU A 67 2.29 -3.25 5.86
N PHE A 68 1.60 -2.37 6.56
CA PHE A 68 1.07 -1.12 6.04
C PHE A 68 1.97 0.04 6.45
N THR A 69 2.45 0.81 5.48
CA THR A 69 3.28 1.98 5.74
C THR A 69 2.71 3.21 5.07
N ASN A 70 2.55 4.29 5.82
CA ASN A 70 2.03 5.55 5.30
C ASN A 70 3.20 6.42 4.82
N GLN A 71 3.58 6.22 3.55
CA GLN A 71 4.64 6.96 2.87
C GLN A 71 4.51 6.78 1.35
N LYS A 72 5.05 7.73 0.58
CA LYS A 72 5.24 7.53 -0.86
C LYS A 72 6.57 6.79 -1.07
N PRO A 73 6.63 5.67 -1.82
CA PRO A 73 7.85 4.91 -2.01
C PRO A 73 8.91 5.76 -2.72
N VAL A 74 10.18 5.54 -2.40
CA VAL A 74 11.29 6.37 -2.88
C VAL A 74 12.35 5.54 -3.59
N ILE A 75 12.82 6.06 -4.72
CA ILE A 75 14.02 5.64 -5.45
C ILE A 75 15.14 6.62 -5.15
N ILE A 76 16.33 6.13 -4.82
CA ILE A 76 17.48 6.96 -4.45
C ILE A 76 18.53 6.90 -5.56
N ASN A 77 18.80 8.00 -6.27
CA ASN A 77 19.74 8.00 -7.40
C ASN A 77 21.21 7.76 -6.98
N GLU A 78 21.63 8.26 -5.81
CA GLU A 78 23.00 8.06 -5.31
C GLU A 78 23.30 6.58 -5.01
N ASN A 79 24.30 6.03 -5.72
CA ASN A 79 25.11 4.83 -5.42
C ASN A 79 24.50 3.74 -4.50
N SER A 80 23.21 3.48 -4.62
CA SER A 80 22.50 2.38 -3.98
C SER A 80 21.88 1.47 -5.04
N PRO A 81 22.71 0.77 -5.86
CA PRO A 81 22.18 -0.20 -6.83
C PRO A 81 21.28 -1.20 -6.11
N ARG A 82 21.74 -1.77 -4.99
CA ARG A 82 21.08 -2.90 -4.35
C ARG A 82 19.63 -2.62 -3.89
N VAL A 83 19.35 -1.47 -3.28
CA VAL A 83 18.00 -1.14 -2.80
C VAL A 83 17.08 -0.82 -3.98
N ASN A 84 17.59 -0.07 -4.96
CA ASN A 84 16.82 0.25 -6.15
C ASN A 84 16.59 -0.98 -7.03
N ASP A 85 17.55 -1.90 -7.12
CA ASP A 85 17.44 -3.14 -7.89
C ASP A 85 16.38 -4.05 -7.28
N GLU A 86 16.26 -4.09 -5.95
CA GLU A 86 15.19 -4.82 -5.28
C GLU A 86 13.82 -4.19 -5.58
N ILE A 87 13.69 -2.86 -5.56
CA ILE A 87 12.44 -2.17 -5.92
C ILE A 87 12.11 -2.38 -7.41
N LYS A 88 13.10 -2.21 -8.29
CA LYS A 88 12.94 -2.30 -9.75
C LYS A 88 12.66 -3.72 -10.24
N SER A 89 13.12 -4.74 -9.50
CA SER A 89 12.87 -6.14 -9.84
C SER A 89 11.50 -6.66 -9.38
N GLN A 90 10.78 -5.90 -8.55
CA GLN A 90 9.45 -6.27 -8.08
C GLN A 90 8.35 -5.81 -9.03
N LYS A 91 7.19 -6.46 -8.91
CA LYS A 91 5.94 -6.00 -9.50
C LYS A 91 5.03 -5.45 -8.43
N TYR A 92 4.19 -4.48 -8.81
CA TYR A 92 3.29 -3.79 -7.91
C TYR A 92 1.88 -3.74 -8.48
N GLY A 93 0.90 -3.93 -7.60
CA GLY A 93 -0.49 -3.62 -7.86
C GLY A 93 -0.84 -2.27 -7.29
N TYR A 94 -1.81 -1.58 -7.90
CA TYR A 94 -2.25 -0.27 -7.47
C TYR A 94 -3.77 -0.17 -7.42
N PHE A 95 -4.27 0.53 -6.41
CA PHE A 95 -5.67 0.92 -6.32
C PHE A 95 -5.85 2.17 -5.47
N LYS A 96 -7.04 2.78 -5.56
CA LYS A 96 -7.45 3.93 -4.75
C LYS A 96 -8.61 3.55 -3.84
N TYR A 97 -8.58 4.02 -2.60
CA TYR A 97 -9.65 3.82 -1.64
C TYR A 97 -9.69 4.94 -0.58
N LYS A 98 -10.86 5.55 -0.34
CA LYS A 98 -11.07 6.64 0.63
C LYS A 98 -10.05 7.79 0.53
N ASP A 99 -9.75 8.24 -0.69
CA ASP A 99 -8.73 9.24 -1.04
C ASP A 99 -7.27 8.84 -0.78
N TYR A 100 -7.00 7.59 -0.43
CA TYR A 100 -5.66 7.04 -0.33
C TYR A 100 -5.29 6.28 -1.59
N GLU A 101 -4.04 6.45 -2.00
CA GLU A 101 -3.39 5.62 -2.99
C GLU A 101 -2.70 4.43 -2.31
N PHE A 102 -2.81 3.24 -2.90
CA PHE A 102 -2.19 2.03 -2.39
C PHE A 102 -1.25 1.43 -3.42
N LEU A 103 -0.03 1.10 -2.99
CA LEU A 103 0.91 0.31 -3.77
C LEU A 103 1.18 -1.02 -3.05
N VAL A 104 0.84 -2.12 -3.70
CA VAL A 104 0.82 -3.46 -3.10
C VAL A 104 1.90 -4.31 -3.76
N SER A 105 2.79 -4.90 -2.97
CA SER A 105 3.80 -5.83 -3.49
C SER A 105 3.17 -7.10 -4.07
N GLN A 106 3.70 -7.61 -5.19
CA GLN A 106 3.23 -8.85 -5.83
C GLN A 106 3.22 -10.08 -4.91
N LYS A 107 4.01 -10.08 -3.84
CA LYS A 107 3.95 -11.15 -2.80
C LYS A 107 2.54 -11.33 -2.23
N LEU A 108 1.71 -10.30 -2.30
CA LEU A 108 0.34 -10.30 -1.76
C LEU A 108 -0.75 -10.61 -2.80
N LYS A 109 -0.39 -11.12 -3.99
CA LYS A 109 -1.34 -11.42 -5.08
C LYS A 109 -2.48 -12.39 -4.71
N ASN A 110 -2.30 -13.21 -3.68
CA ASN A 110 -3.32 -14.13 -3.19
C ASN A 110 -4.33 -13.46 -2.23
N ILE A 111 -4.00 -12.26 -1.75
CA ILE A 111 -4.82 -11.47 -0.81
C ILE A 111 -5.47 -10.30 -1.54
N PHE A 112 -4.71 -9.62 -2.40
CA PHE A 112 -5.15 -8.45 -3.18
C PHE A 112 -5.29 -8.82 -4.66
N LYS A 113 -6.53 -8.82 -5.15
CA LYS A 113 -6.92 -9.09 -6.54
C LYS A 113 -6.66 -7.84 -7.40
N LEU A 114 -5.40 -7.64 -7.75
CA LEU A 114 -4.93 -6.51 -8.55
C LEU A 114 -4.23 -6.99 -9.83
N GLN A 115 -4.13 -6.10 -10.81
CA GLN A 115 -3.14 -6.26 -11.87
C GLN A 115 -1.79 -5.83 -11.33
N TYR A 116 -0.77 -6.67 -11.54
CA TYR A 116 0.59 -6.43 -11.05
C TYR A 116 1.52 -6.15 -12.21
N GLU A 117 2.04 -4.93 -12.25
CA GLU A 117 2.89 -4.43 -13.33
C GLU A 117 4.32 -4.24 -12.84
N ASP A 118 5.29 -4.26 -13.76
CA ASP A 118 6.68 -4.01 -13.41
C ASP A 118 6.94 -2.55 -13.01
N PHE A 119 8.13 -2.29 -12.48
CA PHE A 119 8.51 -0.97 -12.03
C PHE A 119 8.40 0.11 -13.11
N ASP A 120 8.71 -0.18 -14.38
CA ASP A 120 8.74 0.85 -15.42
C ASP A 120 7.35 1.41 -15.72
N HIS A 121 6.32 0.57 -15.58
CA HIS A 121 4.92 0.98 -15.68
C HIS A 121 4.41 1.65 -14.40
N MET A 122 4.99 1.30 -13.23
CA MET A 122 4.54 1.79 -11.92
C MET A 122 5.35 2.98 -11.37
N LYS A 123 6.43 3.40 -12.06
CA LYS A 123 7.43 4.37 -11.56
C LYS A 123 6.85 5.74 -11.21
N GLU A 124 5.71 6.14 -11.79
CA GLU A 124 5.04 7.41 -11.48
C GLU A 124 4.56 7.50 -10.02
N HIS A 125 4.31 6.36 -9.40
CA HIS A 125 3.92 6.27 -8.00
C HIS A 125 5.10 6.39 -7.03
N PHE A 126 6.34 6.41 -7.54
CA PHE A 126 7.56 6.56 -6.75
C PHE A 126 8.04 8.00 -6.76
N THR A 127 8.69 8.42 -5.68
CA THR A 127 9.44 9.68 -5.63
C THR A 127 10.90 9.39 -5.92
N VAL A 128 11.53 10.19 -6.77
CA VAL A 128 12.97 10.09 -6.98
C VAL A 128 13.66 11.10 -6.06
N LYS A 129 14.61 10.63 -5.26
CA LYS A 129 15.50 11.46 -4.44
C LYS A 129 16.94 11.29 -4.93
N GLU A 130 17.72 12.36 -4.88
CA GLU A 130 19.15 12.29 -5.18
C GLU A 130 19.90 11.54 -4.08
N HIS A 131 19.58 11.80 -2.81
CA HIS A 131 20.29 11.25 -1.65
C HIS A 131 19.41 10.34 -0.80
N ALA A 132 20.06 9.42 -0.08
CA ALA A 132 19.38 8.58 0.92
C ALA A 132 18.78 9.43 2.04
N PHE A 133 17.71 8.93 2.66
CA PHE A 133 17.06 9.60 3.78
C PHE A 133 18.06 9.81 4.93
N THR A 134 18.02 10.99 5.55
CA THR A 134 18.70 11.16 6.84
C THR A 134 17.97 10.35 7.92
N LYS A 135 18.68 10.02 9.01
CA LYS A 135 18.08 9.32 10.15
C LYS A 135 16.85 10.06 10.68
N GLU A 136 16.90 11.38 10.73
CA GLU A 136 15.82 12.26 11.18
C GLU A 136 14.61 12.25 10.24
N GLU A 137 14.81 12.00 8.95
CA GLU A 137 13.72 11.84 7.97
C GLU A 137 13.04 10.48 8.13
N ALA A 138 13.83 9.40 8.22
CA ALA A 138 13.31 8.05 8.44
C ALA A 138 12.52 7.92 9.75
N MET A 139 12.92 8.65 10.80
CA MET A 139 12.23 8.67 12.11
C MET A 139 10.86 9.37 12.10
N LYS A 140 10.50 10.11 11.03
CA LYS A 140 9.18 10.77 10.91
C LYS A 140 8.09 9.84 10.38
N GLU A 141 8.45 8.64 9.92
CA GLU A 141 7.53 7.68 9.30
C GLU A 141 6.92 6.71 10.34
N LYS A 142 5.63 6.37 10.18
CA LYS A 142 4.90 5.44 11.08
C LYS A 142 4.67 4.12 10.35
N TRP A 143 4.92 3.02 11.05
CA TRP A 143 4.80 1.65 10.54
C TRP A 143 3.69 0.91 11.28
N ARG A 144 2.92 0.06 10.58
CA ARG A 144 1.91 -0.80 11.21
C ARG A 144 1.94 -2.19 10.61
N THR A 145 2.10 -3.19 11.45
CA THR A 145 2.17 -4.61 11.05
C THR A 145 0.94 -5.37 11.53
N MET A 146 0.41 -6.22 10.67
CA MET A 146 -0.63 -7.21 10.92
C MET A 146 -0.15 -8.55 10.37
N TYR A 147 -0.60 -9.69 10.88
CA TYR A 147 -0.40 -10.97 10.17
C TYR A 147 -1.69 -11.69 9.82
N THR A 148 -1.61 -12.44 8.72
CA THR A 148 -2.62 -13.37 8.23
C THR A 148 -2.04 -14.78 8.28
N ARG A 149 -2.75 -15.76 8.84
CA ARG A 149 -2.32 -17.15 8.92
C ARG A 149 -3.38 -18.03 8.28
N TYR A 150 -3.00 -18.83 7.29
CA TYR A 150 -3.91 -19.80 6.71
C TYR A 150 -3.93 -21.06 7.60
N ASN A 151 -5.09 -21.41 8.14
CA ASN A 151 -5.30 -22.63 8.90
C ASN A 151 -5.85 -23.72 7.96
N THR A 152 -4.93 -24.50 7.39
CA THR A 152 -5.21 -25.59 6.45
C THR A 152 -6.04 -26.72 7.05
N ALA A 153 -6.04 -26.91 8.38
CA ALA A 153 -6.82 -27.95 9.06
C ALA A 153 -8.31 -27.60 9.21
N LYS A 154 -8.67 -26.32 9.11
CA LYS A 154 -10.06 -25.83 9.23
C LYS A 154 -10.55 -25.08 8.00
N ASP A 155 -9.73 -25.02 6.95
CA ASP A 155 -9.98 -24.24 5.74
C ASP A 155 -10.39 -22.78 6.07
N SER A 156 -9.67 -22.15 7.01
CA SER A 156 -10.00 -20.80 7.53
C SER A 156 -8.77 -19.91 7.69
N VAL A 157 -8.95 -18.59 7.64
CA VAL A 157 -7.87 -17.60 7.80
C VAL A 157 -7.94 -17.01 9.22
N GLU A 158 -6.88 -17.21 9.99
CA GLU A 158 -6.65 -16.62 11.30
C GLU A 158 -5.85 -15.31 11.15
N PHE A 159 -6.15 -14.32 11.98
CA PHE A 159 -5.50 -13.00 11.92
C PHE A 159 -4.96 -12.62 13.28
N SER A 160 -3.86 -11.88 13.31
CA SER A 160 -3.22 -11.44 14.55
C SER A 160 -3.87 -10.27 15.24
N ASN A 161 -3.47 -10.07 16.50
CA ASN A 161 -3.49 -8.73 17.09
C ASN A 161 -2.44 -7.85 16.39
N ILE A 162 -2.79 -6.58 16.17
CA ILE A 162 -1.96 -5.58 15.49
C ILE A 162 -0.85 -5.12 16.44
N SER A 163 0.39 -5.09 15.96
CA SER A 163 1.49 -4.38 16.60
C SER A 163 1.74 -3.06 15.86
N GLU A 164 1.57 -1.94 16.56
CA GLU A 164 2.14 -0.68 16.09
C GLU A 164 3.64 -0.73 16.35
N LEU A 165 4.46 -0.57 15.31
CA LEU A 165 5.91 -0.48 15.47
C LEU A 165 6.30 0.98 15.42
N SER A 166 6.95 1.44 16.49
CA SER A 166 7.70 2.68 16.48
C SER A 166 9.19 2.34 16.37
N LEU A 167 9.99 3.12 15.64
CA LEU A 167 11.43 2.85 15.55
C LEU A 167 12.16 2.96 16.90
N LEU A 168 11.54 3.51 17.95
CA LEU A 168 12.01 3.43 19.33
C LEU A 168 12.10 1.98 19.84
N ASP A 169 11.33 1.07 19.25
CA ASP A 169 11.33 -0.35 19.60
C ASP A 169 12.54 -1.10 19.00
N TYR A 170 13.28 -0.48 18.07
CA TYR A 170 14.49 -1.02 17.44
C TYR A 170 15.80 -0.36 17.94
N SER A 171 15.72 0.62 18.85
CA SER A 171 16.90 1.31 19.40
C SER A 171 17.43 0.69 20.70
N LYS A 172 17.25 -0.61 20.90
CA LYS A 172 17.87 -1.37 22.00
C LYS A 172 18.91 -2.34 21.48
#